data_AF-A0A139QUH3-F1
#
_entry.id   AF-A0A139QUH3-F1
#
_cell.length_a   1.000
_cell.length_b   1.000
_cell.length_c   1.000
_cell.angle_alpha   90.00
_cell.angle_beta   90.00
_cell.angle_gamma   90.00
#
_symmetry.space_group_name_H-M   'P 1'
#
loop_
_entity.id
_entity.type
_entity.pdbx_description
1 polymer ?
#
loop_
_entity_poly.entity_id
_entity_poly.type
_entity_poly.pdbx_seq_one_letter_code
_entity_poly.pdbx_strand_id
1 'polypeptide(L)' 'MLKIKKKLVALEMERCQKKIEHKDCSKIDQKIQEQKEIFESCCKKD' A
#
# COMPACT_ATOMS: atom_id res chain seq x y z
N MET A 1 -11.84 5.77 5.12
CA MET A 1 -11.70 4.29 5.26
C MET A 1 -11.74 3.51 3.93
N LEU A 2 -12.88 3.38 3.23
CA LEU A 2 -13.02 2.47 2.07
C LEU A 2 -12.09 2.80 0.89
N LYS A 3 -11.87 4.09 0.60
CA LYS A 3 -10.95 4.55 -0.46
C LYS A 3 -9.48 4.19 -0.17
N ILE A 4 -9.05 4.26 1.10
CA ILE A 4 -7.68 3.92 1.51
C ILE A 4 -7.47 2.40 1.40
N LYS A 5 -8.44 1.59 1.85
CA LYS A 5 -8.39 0.12 1.69
C LYS A 5 -8.30 -0.30 0.22
N LYS A 6 -9.12 0.30 -0.67
CA LYS A 6 -9.04 0.02 -2.12
C LYS A 6 -7.66 0.36 -2.70
N LYS A 7 -7.06 1.47 -2.27
CA LYS A 7 -5.73 1.91 -2.72
C LYS A 7 -4.62 0.97 -2.23
N LEU A 8 -4.71 0.48 -1.00
CA LEU A 8 -3.81 -0.54 -0.46
C LEU A 8 -3.87 -1.85 -1.25
N VAL A 9 -5.07 -2.34 -1.56
CA VAL A 9 -5.24 -3.56 -2.37
C VAL A 9 -4.60 -3.40 -3.75
N ALA A 10 -4.81 -2.26 -4.43
CA ALA A 10 -4.20 -2.01 -5.73
C ALA A 10 -2.65 -2.01 -5.67
N LEU A 11 -2.06 -1.39 -4.63
CA LEU A 11 -0.61 -1.38 -4.44
C LEU A 11 -0.05 -2.78 -4.15
N GLU A 12 -0.75 -3.59 -3.35
CA GLU A 12 -0.37 -4.99 -3.08
C GLU A 12 -0.43 -5.86 -4.34
N MET A 13 -1.41 -5.63 -5.23
CA MET A 13 -1.47 -6.31 -6.52
C MET A 13 -0.30 -5.92 -7.44
N GLU A 14 0.02 -4.63 -7.53
CA GLU A 14 1.16 -4.15 -8.33
C GLU A 14 2.50 -4.71 -7.80
N ARG A 15 2.66 -4.78 -6.47
CA ARG A 15 3.80 -5.41 -5.80
C ARG A 15 3.93 -6.89 -6.14
N CYS A 16 2.82 -7.62 -6.12
CA CYS A 16 2.80 -9.04 -6.47
C CYS A 16 3.24 -9.24 -7.93
N GLN A 17 2.72 -8.44 -8.85
CA GLN A 17 3.10 -8.50 -10.26
C GLN A 17 4.59 -8.21 -10.46
N LYS A 18 5.13 -7.17 -9.81
CA LYS A 18 6.56 -6.88 -9.90
C LYS A 18 7.45 -7.97 -9.31
N LYS A 19 7.04 -8.63 -8.23
CA LYS A 19 7.76 -9.80 -7.70
C LYS A 19 7.82 -10.94 -8.71
N ILE A 20 6.71 -11.21 -9.41
CA ILE A 20 6.66 -12.23 -10.48
C ILE A 20 7.60 -11.84 -11.63
N GLU A 21 7.65 -10.56 -11.99
CA GLU A 21 8.56 -10.05 -13.01
C GLU A 21 10.01 -9.88 -12.54
N HIS A 22 10.35 -10.29 -11.31
CA HIS A 22 11.66 -10.09 -10.68
C HIS A 22 12.13 -8.61 -10.70
N LYS A 23 11.19 -7.68 -10.66
CA LYS A 23 11.44 -6.22 -10.65
C LYS A 23 11.51 -5.68 -9.23
N ASP A 24 12.19 -4.55 -9.09
CA ASP A 24 12.27 -3.83 -7.83
C ASP A 24 10.88 -3.39 -7.34
N CYS A 25 10.59 -3.77 -6.10
CA CYS A 25 9.36 -3.49 -5.37
C CYS A 25 9.51 -2.41 -4.30
N SER A 26 10.74 -1.92 -4.02
CA SER A 26 11.00 -1.00 -2.90
C SER A 26 10.16 0.26 -2.95
N LYS A 27 9.93 0.82 -4.15
CA LYS A 27 9.05 2.00 -4.33
C LYS A 27 7.58 1.71 -4.01
N ILE A 28 7.11 0.48 -4.23
CA ILE A 28 5.73 0.09 -3.91
C ILE A 28 5.61 -0.20 -2.42
N ASP A 29 6.62 -0.86 -1.84
CA ASP A 29 6.67 -1.12 -0.39
C ASP A 29 6.65 0.21 0.41
N GLN A 30 7.40 1.23 -0.03
CA GLN A 30 7.34 2.58 0.55
C GLN A 30 5.92 3.18 0.48
N LYS A 31 5.26 3.12 -0.68
CA LYS A 31 3.89 3.62 -0.83
C LYS A 31 2.88 2.87 0.02
N ILE A 32 3.03 1.55 0.18
CA ILE A 32 2.18 0.74 1.05
C ILE A 32 2.34 1.18 2.50
N GLN A 33 3.59 1.39 2.93
CA GLN A 33 3.89 1.84 4.29
C GLN A 33 3.29 3.22 4.58
N GLU A 34 3.49 4.19 3.69
CA GLU A 34 2.87 5.52 3.82
C GLU A 34 1.34 5.43 3.91
N GLN A 35 0.69 4.61 3.08
CA GLN A 35 -0.77 4.44 3.14
C GLN A 35 -1.24 3.78 4.44
N LYS A 36 -0.45 2.85 5.01
CA LYS A 36 -0.73 2.25 6.33
C LYS A 36 -0.59 3.28 7.45
N GLU A 37 0.43 4.12 7.41
CA GLU A 37 0.63 5.19 8.40
C GLU A 37 -0.49 6.23 8.33
N ILE A 38 -0.89 6.64 7.11
CA ILE A 38 -2.04 7.53 6.91
C ILE A 38 -3.32 6.87 7.43
N PHE A 39 -3.51 5.57 7.19
CA PHE A 39 -4.66 4.83 7.69
C PHE A 39 -4.67 4.80 9.23
N GLU A 40 -3.54 4.45 9.87
CA GLU A 40 -3.41 4.45 11.32
C GLU A 40 -3.64 5.84 11.91
N SER A 41 -3.06 6.89 11.33
CA SER A 41 -3.26 8.27 11.78
C SER A 41 -4.72 8.72 11.64
N CYS A 42 -5.41 8.27 10.59
CA CYS A 42 -6.83 8.51 10.41
C CYS A 42 -7.67 7.76 11.46
N CYS A 43 -7.34 6.49 11.76
CA CYS A 43 -8.07 5.66 12.71
C CYS A 43 -7.81 5.99 14.18
N LYS A 44 -6.64 6.57 14.51
CA LYS A 44 -6.27 7.00 15.87
C LYS A 44 -6.90 8.36 16.27
N LYS A 45 -7.67 8.98 15.38
CA LYS A 45 -8.37 10.26 15.61
C LYS A 45 -9.88 10.10 15.87
N ASP A 46 -10.37 8.86 15.93
CA ASP A 46 -11.74 8.52 16.36
C ASP A 46 -11.78 8.10 17.83
#